data_AF-A0A0K2RNB1-F1
#
_entry.id   AF-A0A0K2RNB1-F1
#
_cell.length_a   1.000
_cell.length_b   1.000
_cell.length_c   1.000
_cell.angle_alpha   90.00
_cell.angle_beta   90.00
_cell.angle_gamma   90.00
#
_symmetry.space_group_name_H-M   'P 1'
#
loop_
_entity.id
_entity.type
_entity.pdbx_description
1 polymer ?
#
loop_
_entity_poly.entity_id
_entity_poly.type
_entity_poly.pdbx_seq_one_letter_code
_entity_poly.pdbx_strand_id
1 'polypeptide(L)'
;MGGGAPPGCDDSSRLRWSIGRVNSNRVADYFVPAPESVILRASHSCHLDGSAYATLGDGGYTITMKGEPDGKTTGLPVKDMACVLKAVSVPDSVVSQMDSTRALDGMQKASWDKFAASWTYHPDNGLRIILTESK
;
A
#
# COMPACT_ATOMS: atom_id res chain seq x y z
N MET A 1 -10.16 57.57 8.23
CA MET A 1 -9.68 56.22 7.83
C MET A 1 -8.59 55.88 8.82
N GLY A 2 -8.88 55.20 9.93
CA GLY A 2 -9.06 53.74 10.06
C GLY A 2 -7.68 53.14 10.39
N GLY A 3 -7.42 52.42 11.48
CA GLY A 3 -8.22 51.88 12.58
C GLY A 3 -7.30 51.60 13.78
N GLY A 4 -7.92 51.45 14.96
CA GLY A 4 -7.27 51.41 16.27
C GLY A 4 -6.64 50.06 16.68
N ALA A 5 -5.90 50.17 17.78
CA ALA A 5 -5.09 49.17 18.47
C ALA A 5 -5.91 48.04 19.15
N PRO A 6 -5.24 46.97 19.64
CA PRO A 6 -5.85 45.68 20.01
C PRO A 6 -6.23 45.61 21.50
N PRO A 7 -7.06 44.62 21.88
CA PRO A 7 -6.81 43.89 23.14
C PRO A 7 -7.18 42.40 23.00
N GLY A 8 -6.75 41.45 23.82
CA GLY A 8 -6.08 41.46 25.11
C GLY A 8 -6.25 40.05 25.70
N CYS A 9 -5.23 39.57 26.39
CA CYS A 9 -5.38 38.50 27.38
C CYS A 9 -5.92 39.16 28.67
N ASP A 10 -7.04 38.66 29.21
CA ASP A 10 -7.21 38.27 30.62
C ASP A 10 -8.70 38.12 31.03
N ASP A 11 -8.90 37.25 32.01
CA ASP A 11 -9.87 37.27 33.10
C ASP A 11 -11.08 36.33 33.10
N SER A 12 -10.93 35.32 33.94
CA SER A 12 -11.91 34.75 34.86
C SER A 12 -13.29 35.43 34.87
N SER A 13 -14.33 34.72 34.43
CA SER A 13 -15.67 34.89 35.00
C SER A 13 -16.54 33.66 34.77
N ARG A 14 -17.05 33.15 35.89
CA ARG A 14 -18.01 32.05 35.98
C ARG A 14 -19.29 32.44 35.25
N LEU A 15 -19.71 31.62 34.29
CA LEU A 15 -21.13 31.50 33.95
C LEU A 15 -21.50 30.02 33.93
N ARG A 16 -22.22 29.64 35.00
CA ARG A 16 -22.98 28.40 35.09
C ARG A 16 -24.08 28.45 34.04
N TRP A 17 -24.03 27.59 33.02
CA TRP A 17 -25.20 27.29 32.21
C TRP A 17 -25.86 26.00 32.75
N SER A 18 -27.12 26.17 33.09
CA SER A 18 -28.04 25.15 33.58
C SER A 18 -28.25 24.03 32.56
N ILE A 19 -28.54 22.85 33.10
CA ILE A 19 -28.81 21.59 32.41
C ILE A 19 -29.87 21.79 31.32
N GLY A 20 -29.44 21.79 30.07
CA GLY A 20 -30.28 21.56 28.89
C GLY A 20 -30.05 20.15 28.40
N ARG A 21 -31.04 19.26 28.60
CA ARG A 21 -31.01 17.87 28.16
C ARG A 21 -31.02 17.83 26.62
N VAL A 22 -29.86 17.75 25.98
CA VAL A 22 -29.78 17.45 24.54
C VAL A 22 -30.09 15.96 24.39
N ASN A 23 -31.18 15.66 23.70
CA ASN A 23 -31.57 14.29 23.36
C ASN A 23 -30.54 13.76 22.34
N SER A 24 -29.50 13.09 22.84
CA SER A 24 -28.40 12.55 22.05
C SER A 24 -28.86 11.30 21.29
N ASN A 25 -29.58 11.50 20.18
CA ASN A 25 -29.91 10.44 19.23
C ASN A 25 -29.53 10.83 17.79
N ARG A 26 -28.37 11.48 17.63
CA ARG A 26 -27.61 11.41 16.38
C ARG A 26 -26.45 10.45 16.63
N VAL A 27 -26.58 9.23 16.13
CA VAL A 27 -25.40 8.41 15.85
C VAL A 27 -24.53 9.26 14.93
N ALA A 28 -23.34 9.65 15.38
CA ALA A 28 -22.35 10.22 14.47
C ALA A 28 -22.14 9.19 13.35
N ASP A 29 -22.17 9.63 12.10
CA ASP A 29 -21.77 8.81 10.96
C ASP A 29 -20.38 8.23 11.26
N TYR A 30 -20.34 6.95 11.62
CA TYR A 30 -19.08 6.22 11.75
C TYR A 30 -18.58 6.00 10.32
N PHE A 31 -17.72 6.90 9.83
CA PHE A 31 -16.89 6.60 8.68
C PHE A 31 -15.98 5.43 9.07
N VAL A 32 -16.40 4.21 8.74
CA VAL A 32 -15.51 3.05 8.76
C VAL A 32 -14.64 3.18 7.53
N PRO A 33 -13.33 3.47 7.67
CA PRO A 33 -12.45 3.52 6.51
C PRO A 33 -12.52 2.16 5.80
N ALA A 34 -12.50 2.18 4.46
CA ALA A 34 -12.36 0.95 3.70
C ALA A 34 -11.15 0.16 4.25
N PRO A 35 -11.26 -1.17 4.36
CA PRO A 35 -10.14 -1.96 4.83
C PRO A 35 -8.92 -1.67 3.96
N GLU A 36 -7.76 -1.51 4.59
CA GLU A 36 -6.49 -1.41 3.88
C GLU A 36 -6.27 -2.67 3.03
N SER A 37 -5.73 -2.49 1.83
CA SER A 37 -5.44 -3.61 0.95
C SER A 37 -4.43 -4.57 1.60
N VAL A 38 -4.52 -5.85 1.24
CA VAL A 38 -3.52 -6.85 1.63
C VAL A 38 -2.16 -6.48 1.05
N ILE A 39 -2.10 -5.93 -0.16
CA ILE A 39 -0.86 -5.49 -0.81
C ILE A 39 -0.16 -4.39 0.00
N LEU A 40 -0.89 -3.39 0.50
CA LEU A 40 -0.32 -2.31 1.31
C LEU A 40 0.30 -2.89 2.60
N ARG A 41 -0.46 -3.73 3.30
CA ARG A 41 0.02 -4.43 4.49
C ARG A 41 1.24 -5.31 4.21
N ALA A 42 1.24 -6.03 3.09
CA ALA A 42 2.36 -6.86 2.66
C ALA A 42 3.62 -6.02 2.46
N SER A 43 3.51 -4.90 1.73
CA SER A 43 4.61 -3.96 1.51
C SER A 43 5.24 -3.47 2.82
N HIS A 44 4.42 -3.03 3.77
CA HIS A 44 4.88 -2.61 5.10
C HIS A 44 5.55 -3.74 5.87
N SER A 45 4.91 -4.92 5.95
CA SER A 45 5.44 -6.07 6.70
C SER A 45 6.75 -6.63 6.12
N CYS A 46 6.96 -6.43 4.82
CA CYS A 46 8.17 -6.82 4.11
C CYS A 46 9.22 -5.70 4.06
N HIS A 47 9.01 -4.59 4.79
CA HIS A 47 9.92 -3.45 4.90
C HIS A 47 10.27 -2.81 3.56
N LEU A 48 9.29 -2.72 2.65
CA LEU A 48 9.47 -2.11 1.32
C LEU A 48 9.20 -0.60 1.30
N ASP A 49 8.91 -0.01 2.46
CA ASP A 49 8.67 1.41 2.61
C ASP A 49 9.86 2.24 2.13
N GLY A 50 9.59 3.18 1.22
CA GLY A 50 10.62 4.04 0.65
C GLY A 50 11.56 3.35 -0.34
N SER A 51 11.35 2.07 -0.69
CA SER A 51 12.14 1.37 -1.70
C SER A 51 11.96 2.02 -3.08
N ALA A 52 13.06 2.31 -3.77
CA ALA A 52 13.03 2.75 -5.17
C ALA A 52 12.62 1.63 -6.16
N TYR A 53 12.57 0.39 -5.69
CA TYR A 53 12.32 -0.81 -6.49
C TYR A 53 10.99 -1.49 -6.19
N ALA A 54 10.22 -0.97 -5.23
CA ALA A 54 8.85 -1.38 -4.95
C ALA A 54 7.95 -0.13 -4.89
N THR A 55 6.97 -0.06 -5.79
CA THR A 55 6.10 1.12 -5.89
C THR A 55 4.66 0.71 -5.69
N LEU A 56 4.03 1.25 -4.66
CA LEU A 56 2.59 1.13 -4.42
C LEU A 56 1.81 2.07 -5.33
N GLY A 57 0.68 1.59 -5.86
CA GLY A 57 -0.27 2.32 -6.68
C GLY A 57 -1.71 2.04 -6.25
N ASP A 58 -2.67 2.73 -6.87
CA ASP A 58 -4.10 2.49 -6.69
C ASP A 58 -4.60 2.53 -5.24
N GLY A 59 -4.03 3.42 -4.42
CA GLY A 59 -4.35 3.50 -2.99
C GLY A 59 -3.86 2.29 -2.19
N GLY A 60 -2.77 1.66 -2.64
CA GLY A 60 -2.19 0.46 -2.04
C GLY A 60 -2.70 -0.86 -2.64
N TYR A 61 -3.65 -0.83 -3.58
CA TYR A 61 -4.21 -2.03 -4.22
C TYR A 61 -3.37 -2.58 -5.37
N THR A 62 -2.25 -1.92 -5.69
CA THR A 62 -1.28 -2.39 -6.68
C THR A 62 0.13 -2.21 -6.14
N ILE A 63 1.02 -3.18 -6.39
CA ILE A 63 2.46 -3.03 -6.18
C ILE A 63 3.22 -3.44 -7.44
N THR A 64 4.15 -2.59 -7.87
CA THR A 64 5.13 -2.90 -8.91
C THR A 64 6.48 -3.16 -8.25
N MET A 65 7.05 -4.34 -8.47
CA MET A 65 8.36 -4.74 -7.93
C MET A 65 9.37 -4.97 -9.04
N LYS A 66 10.60 -4.50 -8.83
CA LYS A 66 11.72 -4.59 -9.77
C LYS A 66 12.88 -5.35 -9.14
N GLY A 67 13.04 -6.61 -9.50
CA GLY A 67 14.08 -7.48 -8.98
C GLY A 67 15.50 -7.09 -9.44
N GLU A 68 16.49 -7.69 -8.78
CA GLU A 68 17.89 -7.58 -9.16
C GLU A 68 18.18 -8.31 -10.49
N PRO A 69 18.95 -7.68 -11.41
CA PRO A 69 19.54 -8.36 -12.55
C PRO A 69 20.57 -9.42 -12.14
N ASP A 70 20.81 -10.38 -13.02
CA ASP A 70 21.81 -11.41 -12.82
C ASP A 70 23.20 -10.80 -12.62
N GLY A 71 23.86 -11.16 -11.52
CA GLY A 71 25.22 -10.69 -11.20
C GLY A 71 25.32 -9.21 -10.78
N LYS A 72 24.21 -8.53 -10.49
CA LYS A 72 24.20 -7.14 -10.00
C LYS A 72 23.44 -7.01 -8.69
N THR A 73 23.84 -6.08 -7.83
CA THR A 73 23.17 -5.77 -6.56
C THR A 73 22.31 -4.51 -6.65
N THR A 74 21.67 -4.30 -7.81
CA THR A 74 20.85 -3.12 -8.10
C THR A 74 19.43 -3.58 -8.38
N GLY A 75 18.52 -3.42 -7.42
CA GLY A 75 17.15 -3.89 -7.54
C GLY A 75 16.60 -4.33 -6.19
N LEU A 76 15.40 -4.89 -6.21
CA LEU A 76 14.79 -5.50 -5.04
C LEU A 76 15.32 -6.93 -4.88
N PRO A 77 15.88 -7.31 -3.72
CA PRO A 77 16.32 -8.67 -3.48
C PRO A 77 15.18 -9.67 -3.65
N VAL A 78 15.47 -10.84 -4.22
CA VAL A 78 14.48 -11.91 -4.45
C VAL A 78 13.75 -12.29 -3.15
N LYS A 79 14.46 -12.29 -2.01
CA LYS A 79 13.87 -12.57 -0.68
C LYS A 79 12.74 -11.59 -0.31
N ASP A 80 12.84 -10.33 -0.74
CA ASP A 80 11.87 -9.29 -0.38
C ASP A 80 10.67 -9.34 -1.33
N MET A 81 10.90 -9.67 -2.61
CA MET A 81 9.82 -10.01 -3.55
C MET A 81 9.03 -11.25 -3.09
N ALA A 82 9.75 -12.30 -2.66
CA ALA A 82 9.15 -13.52 -2.15
C ALA A 82 8.34 -13.27 -0.86
N CYS A 83 8.80 -12.34 0.00
CA CYS A 83 8.03 -11.93 1.17
C CYS A 83 6.64 -11.41 0.79
N VAL A 84 6.55 -10.50 -0.19
CA VAL A 84 5.27 -9.94 -0.67
C VAL A 84 4.39 -11.02 -1.28
N LEU A 85 4.94 -11.85 -2.18
CA LEU A 85 4.20 -12.92 -2.85
C LEU A 85 3.65 -13.94 -1.84
N LYS A 86 4.42 -14.28 -0.80
CA LYS A 86 3.98 -15.15 0.30
C LYS A 86 2.87 -14.50 1.12
N ALA A 87 2.95 -13.20 1.41
CA ALA A 87 1.92 -12.48 2.17
C ALA A 87 0.56 -12.46 1.48
N VAL A 88 0.53 -12.54 0.14
CA VAL A 88 -0.69 -12.69 -0.66
C VAL A 88 -1.03 -14.14 -1.01
N SER A 89 -0.39 -15.10 -0.34
CA SER A 89 -0.63 -16.55 -0.49
C SER A 89 -0.54 -17.03 -1.94
N VAL A 90 0.50 -16.58 -2.67
CA VAL A 90 0.74 -17.02 -4.05
C VAL A 90 0.76 -18.57 -4.12
N PRO A 91 0.08 -19.19 -5.11
CA PRO A 91 0.17 -20.63 -5.30
C PRO A 91 1.55 -21.09 -5.76
N ASP A 92 1.99 -22.28 -5.33
CA ASP A 92 3.27 -22.89 -5.74
C ASP A 92 3.38 -23.02 -7.27
N SER A 93 2.25 -23.24 -7.97
CA SER A 93 2.22 -23.30 -9.44
C SER A 93 2.56 -21.96 -10.09
N VAL A 94 2.16 -20.84 -9.48
CA VAL A 94 2.47 -19.50 -9.98
C VAL A 94 3.93 -19.16 -9.71
N VAL A 95 4.47 -19.53 -8.54
CA VAL A 95 5.91 -19.42 -8.24
C VAL A 95 6.73 -20.23 -9.24
N SER A 96 6.35 -21.50 -9.47
CA SER A 96 7.02 -22.37 -10.45
C SER A 96 6.97 -21.77 -11.87
N GLN A 97 5.86 -21.15 -12.25
CA GLN A 97 5.74 -20.45 -13.53
C GLN A 97 6.71 -19.26 -13.59
N MET A 98 6.78 -18.43 -12.54
CA MET A 98 7.73 -17.32 -12.45
C MET A 98 9.18 -17.81 -12.58
N ASP A 99 9.57 -18.84 -11.83
CA ASP A 99 10.92 -19.41 -11.83
C ASP A 99 11.32 -20.00 -13.19
N SER A 100 10.34 -20.51 -13.95
CA SER A 100 10.56 -21.06 -15.29
C SER A 100 10.52 -20.01 -16.41
N THR A 101 10.16 -18.76 -16.11
CA THR A 101 9.97 -17.70 -17.12
C THR A 101 11.32 -17.25 -17.68
N ARG A 102 11.48 -17.32 -19.00
CA ARG A 102 12.67 -16.84 -19.71
C ARG A 102 12.39 -15.50 -20.38
N ALA A 103 13.46 -14.81 -20.75
CA ALA A 103 13.37 -13.53 -21.48
C ALA A 103 12.52 -13.60 -22.76
N LEU A 104 12.58 -14.72 -23.48
CA LEU A 104 11.87 -14.92 -24.74
C LEU A 104 10.38 -15.21 -24.56
N ASP A 105 9.94 -15.58 -23.36
CA ASP A 105 8.54 -15.94 -23.10
C ASP A 105 7.66 -14.67 -22.97
N GLY A 106 8.26 -13.49 -22.86
CA GLY A 106 7.55 -12.21 -22.81
C GLY A 106 6.73 -12.02 -21.53
N MET A 107 5.61 -11.31 -21.64
CA MET A 107 4.72 -11.03 -20.50
C MET A 107 3.91 -12.27 -20.13
N GLN A 108 4.14 -12.76 -18.92
CA GLN A 108 3.37 -13.82 -18.29
C GLN A 108 2.28 -13.23 -17.39
N LYS A 109 1.24 -14.02 -17.09
CA LYS A 109 0.10 -13.62 -16.27
C LYS A 109 -0.40 -14.81 -15.44
N ALA A 110 -0.88 -14.52 -14.24
CA ALA A 110 -1.62 -15.46 -13.40
C ALA A 110 -2.62 -14.70 -12.52
N SER A 111 -3.64 -15.41 -12.05
CA SER A 111 -4.63 -14.90 -11.09
C SER A 111 -4.95 -15.97 -10.07
N TRP A 112 -5.15 -15.56 -8.83
CA TRP A 112 -5.58 -16.42 -7.72
C TRP A 112 -6.34 -15.59 -6.71
N ASP A 113 -7.40 -16.15 -6.12
CA ASP A 113 -8.30 -15.44 -5.22
C ASP A 113 -8.73 -14.07 -5.76
N LYS A 114 -8.37 -12.99 -5.07
CA LYS A 114 -8.63 -11.60 -5.46
C LYS A 114 -7.43 -10.91 -6.11
N PHE A 115 -6.35 -11.65 -6.36
CA PHE A 115 -5.09 -11.13 -6.88
C PHE A 115 -4.91 -11.46 -8.36
N ALA A 116 -4.31 -10.53 -9.08
CA ALA A 116 -3.78 -10.77 -10.42
C ALA A 116 -2.33 -10.31 -10.49
N ALA A 117 -1.47 -11.13 -11.08
CA ALA A 117 -0.08 -10.80 -11.33
C ALA A 117 0.22 -10.85 -12.82
N SER A 118 1.08 -9.94 -13.26
CA SER A 118 1.74 -10.01 -14.55
C SER A 118 3.23 -9.77 -14.36
N TRP A 119 4.05 -10.50 -15.11
CA TRP A 119 5.50 -10.36 -14.98
C TRP A 119 6.25 -10.59 -16.28
N THR A 120 7.44 -10.01 -16.32
CA THR A 120 8.48 -10.33 -17.31
C THR A 120 9.79 -10.64 -16.58
N TYR A 121 10.65 -11.39 -17.22
CA TYR A 121 12.02 -11.60 -16.76
C TYR A 121 12.99 -11.24 -17.87
N HIS A 122 14.14 -10.68 -17.52
CA HIS A 122 15.30 -10.56 -18.41
C HIS A 122 16.57 -10.55 -17.55
N PRO A 123 17.65 -11.28 -17.91
CA PRO A 123 18.88 -11.31 -17.12
C PRO A 123 19.42 -9.90 -16.80
N ASP A 124 19.37 -8.97 -17.76
CA ASP A 124 19.83 -7.58 -17.56
C ASP A 124 18.95 -6.70 -16.66
N ASN A 125 17.70 -7.09 -16.43
CA ASN A 125 16.69 -6.27 -15.73
C ASN A 125 16.09 -6.92 -14.48
N GLY A 126 16.35 -8.21 -14.26
CA GLY A 126 15.71 -9.03 -13.24
C GLY A 126 14.24 -9.34 -13.55
N LEU A 127 13.56 -9.89 -12.54
CA LEU A 127 12.12 -10.13 -12.56
C LEU A 127 11.36 -8.82 -12.34
N ARG A 128 10.34 -8.55 -13.16
CA ARG A 128 9.48 -7.36 -13.04
C ARG A 128 8.07 -7.83 -12.81
N ILE A 129 7.47 -7.52 -11.66
CA ILE A 129 6.12 -7.96 -11.29
C ILE A 129 5.22 -6.75 -11.12
N ILE A 130 4.02 -6.82 -11.68
CA ILE A 130 2.88 -5.99 -11.30
C ILE A 130 1.86 -6.91 -10.64
N LEU A 131 1.54 -6.65 -9.38
CA LEU A 131 0.57 -7.39 -8.59
C LEU A 131 -0.57 -6.45 -8.22
N THR A 132 -1.81 -6.86 -8.48
CA THR A 132 -3.02 -6.10 -8.17
C THR A 132 -3.96 -6.89 -7.28
N GLU A 133 -4.76 -6.17 -6.49
CA GLU A 133 -5.80 -6.70 -5.62
C GLU A 133 -7.16 -6.09 -5.98
N SER A 134 -8.19 -6.94 -6.08
CA SER A 134 -9.56 -6.48 -6.29
C SER A 134 -10.14 -5.88 -4.99
N LYS A 135 -10.88 -4.78 -5.13
CA LYS A 135 -11.56 -4.08 -4.02
C LYS A 135 -12.80 -4.82 -3.54
#